data_AF-A0A839NJL0-F1
#
_entry.id   AF-A0A839NJL0-F1
#
_cell.length_a   1.000
_cell.length_b   1.000
_cell.length_c   1.000
_cell.angle_alpha   90.00
_cell.angle_beta   90.00
_cell.angle_gamma   90.00
#
_symmetry.space_group_name_H-M   'P 1'
#
loop_
_entity.id
_entity.type
_entity.pdbx_description
1 polymer ?
#
loop_
_entity_poly.entity_id
_entity_poly.type
_entity_poly.pdbx_seq_one_letter_code
_entity_poly.pdbx_strand_id
1 'polypeptide(L)'
;MKRIRPLIIIISLAVVFNLFGNTGLQLRRFSTPAFWIWTGGLTMILVIGTLLVQFRLLSLASFWEKKYPTLKLIEGEKLYFKRLPLFSKIWGIGSTVSILMSIYLFFIFMFSYVREGDTIALFISYMKYYASRIALICLVYTAYVFIKGKLSWIRTVFKTRFVSKVIVIPIRETVLETKEIIKEVEVPVERVIVKEVKVVPPHVLDEHIVISSLFEVLFHVEGLGPIFNACGAPRMFDVPFYYSSADTKEIILVNGERRKADRFMKELEKRGLDKWYFKISNNYSVNMMLVYYPIAHNVDRLVFHREVFDCLRQNLTELAIQKELVLTTWIKKNKKLVVFLDNINDLRHTGWDDYIPLSAKPSQFINQDKL
;
A
#
# COMPACT_ATOMS: atom_id res chain seq x y z
N MET A 1 -24.20 20.37 -14.85
CA MET A 1 -23.14 21.40 -15.06
C MET A 1 -22.10 21.56 -13.95
N LYS A 2 -22.38 21.32 -12.65
CA LYS A 2 -21.41 21.52 -11.53
C LYS A 2 -20.10 20.68 -11.57
N ARG A 3 -20.03 19.61 -12.37
CA ARG A 3 -18.85 18.71 -12.43
C ARG A 3 -17.80 19.09 -13.49
N ILE A 4 -18.19 19.87 -14.51
CA ILE A 4 -17.32 20.20 -15.66
C ILE A 4 -16.55 21.50 -15.41
N ARG A 5 -17.10 22.41 -14.59
CA ARG A 5 -16.47 23.70 -14.23
C ARG A 5 -15.01 23.59 -13.72
N PRO A 6 -14.64 22.68 -12.80
CA PRO A 6 -13.24 22.56 -12.37
C PRO A 6 -12.34 22.04 -13.49
N LEU A 7 -12.82 21.11 -14.32
CA LEU A 7 -12.07 20.61 -15.47
C LEU A 7 -11.80 21.73 -16.48
N ILE A 8 -12.82 22.55 -16.78
CA ILE A 8 -12.68 23.73 -17.66
C ILE A 8 -11.64 24.70 -17.10
N ILE A 9 -11.69 25.00 -15.79
CA ILE A 9 -10.72 25.90 -15.17
C ILE A 9 -9.28 25.34 -15.27
N ILE A 10 -9.08 24.05 -15.02
CA ILE A 10 -7.75 23.42 -15.10
C ILE A 10 -7.24 23.44 -16.55
N ILE A 11 -8.10 23.12 -17.54
CA ILE A 11 -7.76 23.17 -18.95
C ILE A 11 -7.42 24.61 -19.37
N SER A 12 -8.24 25.60 -18.99
CA SER A 12 -7.97 27.01 -19.26
C SER A 12 -6.64 27.48 -18.64
N LEU A 13 -6.35 27.05 -17.41
CA LEU A 13 -5.08 27.36 -16.74
C LEU A 13 -3.90 26.73 -17.48
N ALA A 14 -4.04 25.47 -17.94
CA ALA A 14 -3.02 24.78 -18.71
C ALA A 14 -2.77 25.45 -20.07
N VAL A 15 -3.83 25.87 -20.77
CA VAL A 15 -3.74 26.62 -22.03
C VAL A 15 -3.03 27.96 -21.83
N VAL A 16 -3.42 28.73 -20.81
CA VAL A 16 -2.81 30.02 -20.50
C VAL A 16 -1.33 29.86 -20.12
N PHE A 17 -1.01 28.88 -19.28
CA PHE A 17 0.37 28.60 -18.89
C PHE A 17 1.23 28.19 -20.09
N ASN A 18 0.70 27.34 -20.97
CA ASN A 18 1.39 26.92 -22.18
C ASN A 18 1.59 28.10 -23.15
N LEU A 19 0.59 28.98 -23.28
CA LEU A 19 0.70 30.22 -24.05
C LEU A 19 1.78 31.16 -23.51
N PHE A 20 1.83 31.40 -22.20
CA PHE A 20 2.85 32.23 -21.55
C PHE A 20 4.25 31.62 -21.65
N GLY A 21 4.38 30.31 -21.50
CA GLY A 21 5.64 29.61 -21.74
C GLY A 21 6.10 29.82 -23.18
N ASN A 22 5.19 29.71 -24.14
CA ASN A 22 5.49 29.83 -25.57
C ASN A 22 5.92 31.25 -25.99
N THR A 23 5.26 32.28 -25.45
CA THR A 23 5.58 33.68 -25.78
C THR A 23 6.72 34.27 -24.96
N GLY A 24 6.91 33.83 -23.71
CA GLY A 24 7.93 34.37 -22.81
C GLY A 24 9.32 33.73 -22.95
N LEU A 25 9.40 32.43 -23.20
CA LEU A 25 10.68 31.69 -23.30
C LEU A 25 11.16 31.54 -24.77
N GLN A 26 10.55 32.23 -25.74
CA GLN A 26 10.80 32.07 -27.19
C GLN A 26 10.86 30.60 -27.62
N LEU A 27 9.95 29.81 -27.06
CA LEU A 27 9.87 28.41 -27.38
C LEU A 27 9.33 28.33 -28.80
N ARG A 28 10.08 27.71 -29.74
CA ARG A 28 9.56 27.48 -31.09
C ARG A 28 8.18 26.85 -30.95
N ARG A 29 7.20 27.41 -31.68
CA ARG A 29 5.81 26.92 -31.70
C ARG A 29 5.86 25.41 -31.84
N PHE A 30 5.44 24.69 -30.79
CA PHE A 30 5.09 23.30 -30.93
C PHE A 30 4.10 23.20 -32.10
N SER A 31 4.23 22.16 -32.93
CA SER A 31 3.19 21.86 -33.90
C SER A 31 1.84 21.78 -33.18
N THR A 32 0.75 22.13 -33.88
CA THR A 32 -0.61 22.12 -33.28
C THR A 32 -0.91 20.82 -32.50
N PRO A 33 -0.52 19.61 -32.98
CA PRO A 33 -0.67 18.38 -32.21
C PRO A 33 0.16 18.34 -30.93
N ALA A 34 1.43 18.72 -30.98
CA ALA A 34 2.31 18.74 -29.80
C ALA A 34 1.80 19.73 -28.74
N PHE A 35 1.28 20.89 -29.15
CA PHE A 35 0.67 21.85 -28.23
C PHE A 35 -0.47 21.23 -27.40
N TRP A 36 -1.36 20.48 -28.05
CA TRP A 36 -2.50 19.84 -27.37
C TRP A 36 -2.09 18.66 -26.48
N ILE A 37 -1.11 17.85 -26.91
CA ILE A 37 -0.55 16.76 -26.10
C ILE A 37 0.04 17.33 -24.80
N TRP A 38 0.82 18.41 -24.89
CA TRP A 38 1.42 19.06 -23.72
C TRP A 38 0.40 19.73 -22.82
N THR A 39 -0.62 20.37 -23.40
CA THR A 39 -1.72 20.96 -22.64
C THR A 39 -2.51 19.87 -21.89
N GLY A 40 -2.74 18.72 -22.51
CA GLY A 40 -3.34 17.54 -21.89
C GLY A 40 -2.48 16.99 -20.75
N GLY A 41 -1.17 16.83 -20.97
CA GLY A 41 -0.22 16.38 -19.94
C GLY A 41 -0.16 17.32 -18.73
N LEU A 42 -0.07 18.63 -18.96
CA LEU A 42 -0.10 19.63 -17.89
C LEU A 42 -1.43 19.60 -17.13
N THR A 43 -2.55 19.47 -17.84
CA THR A 43 -3.88 19.30 -17.22
C THR A 43 -3.92 18.06 -16.33
N MET A 44 -3.40 16.93 -16.80
CA MET A 44 -3.34 15.68 -16.03
C MET A 44 -2.49 15.85 -14.76
N ILE A 45 -1.35 16.54 -14.86
CA ILE A 45 -0.46 16.80 -13.73
C ILE A 45 -1.09 17.73 -12.71
N LEU A 46 -1.80 18.77 -13.15
CA LEU A 46 -2.56 19.64 -12.25
C LEU A 46 -3.67 18.85 -11.52
N VAL A 47 -4.32 17.90 -12.21
CA VAL A 47 -5.31 17.00 -11.59
C VAL A 47 -4.64 16.08 -10.55
N ILE A 48 -3.54 15.41 -10.92
CA ILE A 48 -2.79 14.53 -10.02
C ILE A 48 -2.26 15.31 -8.81
N GLY A 49 -1.67 16.49 -9.02
CA GLY A 49 -1.19 17.36 -7.95
C GLY A 49 -2.31 17.81 -7.02
N THR A 50 -3.49 18.13 -7.56
CA THR A 50 -4.67 18.46 -6.74
C THR A 50 -5.10 17.27 -5.87
N LEU A 51 -5.12 16.05 -6.43
CA LEU A 51 -5.47 14.84 -5.69
C LEU A 51 -4.45 14.51 -4.59
N LEU A 52 -3.15 14.67 -4.87
CA LEU A 52 -2.08 14.45 -3.91
C LEU A 52 -2.13 15.45 -2.75
N VAL A 53 -2.39 16.74 -3.04
CA VAL A 53 -2.61 17.76 -2.00
C VAL A 53 -3.83 17.41 -1.15
N GLN A 54 -4.94 17.00 -1.76
CA GLN A 54 -6.14 16.59 -1.02
C GLN A 54 -5.86 15.39 -0.10
N PHE A 55 -5.18 14.36 -0.60
CA PHE A 55 -4.78 13.20 0.19
C PHE A 55 -3.86 13.60 1.35
N ARG A 56 -2.89 14.48 1.10
CA ARG A 56 -1.98 14.97 2.12
C ARG A 56 -2.71 15.75 3.21
N LEU A 57 -3.57 16.69 2.84
CA LEU A 57 -4.35 17.48 3.81
C LEU A 57 -5.25 16.59 4.66
N LEU A 58 -5.84 15.53 4.09
CA LEU A 58 -6.63 14.55 4.83
C LEU A 58 -5.77 13.71 5.78
N SER A 59 -4.60 13.26 5.33
CA SER A 59 -3.63 12.53 6.15
C SER A 59 -3.14 13.39 7.33
N LEU A 60 -2.83 14.66 7.08
CA LEU A 60 -2.44 15.62 8.11
C LEU A 60 -3.56 15.89 9.11
N ALA A 61 -4.80 16.06 8.62
CA ALA A 61 -5.96 16.22 9.48
C ALA A 61 -6.15 15.00 10.41
N SER A 62 -6.13 13.78 9.86
CA SER A 62 -6.25 12.56 10.66
C SER A 62 -5.11 12.39 11.66
N PHE A 63 -3.88 12.73 11.27
CA PHE A 63 -2.72 12.72 12.17
C PHE A 63 -2.91 13.69 13.34
N TRP A 64 -3.39 14.90 13.09
CA TRP A 64 -3.60 15.89 14.15
C TRP A 64 -4.84 15.64 14.99
N GLU A 65 -5.90 15.00 14.47
CA GLU A 65 -7.01 14.54 15.32
C GLU A 65 -6.54 13.47 16.31
N LYS A 66 -5.64 12.57 15.90
CA LYS A 66 -5.01 11.61 16.83
C LYS A 66 -4.13 12.31 17.87
N LYS A 67 -3.37 13.34 17.47
CA LYS A 67 -2.47 14.09 18.35
C LYS A 67 -3.22 15.06 19.28
N TYR A 68 -4.35 15.60 18.84
CA TYR A 68 -5.18 16.56 19.56
C TYR A 68 -6.65 16.09 19.51
N PRO A 69 -7.05 15.12 20.35
CA PRO A 69 -8.38 14.49 20.28
C PRO A 69 -9.55 15.47 20.50
N THR A 70 -9.30 16.60 21.15
CA THR A 70 -10.27 17.67 21.39
C THR A 70 -10.55 18.52 20.14
N LEU A 71 -9.71 18.42 19.11
CA LEU A 71 -9.86 19.14 17.85
C LEU A 71 -10.54 18.24 16.83
N LYS A 72 -11.83 18.48 16.56
CA LYS A 72 -12.51 17.95 15.36
C LYS A 72 -12.04 18.75 14.14
N LEU A 73 -11.15 18.17 13.35
CA LEU A 73 -10.57 18.78 12.15
C LEU A 73 -11.27 18.31 10.88
N ILE A 74 -11.92 17.14 10.92
CA ILE A 74 -12.70 16.54 9.84
C ILE A 74 -14.16 16.52 10.25
N GLU A 75 -15.01 17.28 9.54
CA GLU A 75 -16.45 17.25 9.75
C GLU A 75 -17.16 17.28 8.38
N GLY A 76 -17.79 16.15 8.04
CA GLY A 76 -18.36 15.92 6.72
C GLY A 76 -17.31 16.09 5.61
N GLU A 77 -17.62 16.95 4.63
CA GLU A 77 -16.73 17.25 3.50
C GLU A 77 -15.73 18.40 3.78
N LYS A 78 -15.61 18.87 5.03
CA LYS A 78 -14.86 20.08 5.39
C LYS A 78 -13.67 19.76 6.31
N LEU A 79 -12.58 20.49 6.06
CA LEU A 79 -11.40 20.50 6.92
C LEU A 79 -11.27 21.82 7.67
N TYR A 80 -11.03 21.75 8.98
CA TYR A 80 -10.98 22.88 9.90
C TYR A 80 -9.62 23.05 10.57
N PHE A 81 -8.67 23.70 9.89
CA PHE A 81 -7.31 23.87 10.40
C PHE A 81 -7.09 25.09 11.32
N LYS A 82 -8.11 25.93 11.52
CA LYS A 82 -7.99 27.19 12.29
C LYS A 82 -7.55 26.95 13.73
N ARG A 83 -7.99 25.85 14.35
CA ARG A 83 -7.75 25.53 15.77
C ARG A 83 -6.42 24.82 16.04
N LEU A 84 -5.61 24.56 15.01
CA LEU A 84 -4.31 23.92 15.19
C LEU A 84 -3.29 24.83 15.87
N PRO A 85 -2.38 24.27 16.68
CA PRO A 85 -1.20 24.99 17.18
C PRO A 85 -0.36 25.57 16.03
N LEU A 86 0.30 26.70 16.29
CA LEU A 86 1.08 27.44 15.28
C LEU A 86 2.16 26.57 14.63
N PHE A 87 2.89 25.79 15.43
CA PHE A 87 3.94 24.90 14.94
C PHE A 87 3.38 23.81 14.00
N SER A 88 2.23 23.23 14.34
CA SER A 88 1.54 22.27 13.48
C SER A 88 1.07 22.90 12.17
N LYS A 89 0.61 24.15 12.18
CA LYS A 89 0.24 24.88 10.96
C LYS A 89 1.46 25.14 10.07
N ILE A 90 2.56 25.64 10.64
CA ILE A 90 3.79 25.91 9.88
C ILE A 90 4.32 24.63 9.24
N TRP A 91 4.37 23.54 10.00
CA TRP A 91 4.80 22.24 9.48
C TRP A 91 3.86 21.71 8.39
N GLY A 92 2.54 21.87 8.58
CA GLY A 92 1.54 21.52 7.58
C GLY A 92 1.68 22.29 6.26
N ILE A 93 1.89 23.60 6.36
CA ILE A 93 2.15 24.49 5.23
C ILE A 93 3.42 24.04 4.50
N GLY A 94 4.55 23.94 5.22
CA GLY A 94 5.83 23.56 4.63
C GLY A 94 5.79 22.20 3.94
N SER A 95 5.19 21.19 4.59
CA SER A 95 5.02 19.86 4.00
C SER A 95 4.16 19.88 2.73
N THR A 96 3.09 20.68 2.70
CA THR A 96 2.20 20.75 1.54
C THR A 96 2.85 21.51 0.37
N VAL A 97 3.57 22.60 0.67
CA VAL A 97 4.34 23.35 -0.32
C VAL A 97 5.44 22.49 -0.92
N SER A 98 6.15 21.70 -0.11
CA SER A 98 7.22 20.82 -0.60
C SER A 98 6.70 19.84 -1.65
N ILE A 99 5.56 19.18 -1.41
CA ILE A 99 4.97 18.21 -2.36
C ILE A 99 4.55 18.91 -3.65
N LEU A 100 3.90 20.07 -3.55
CA LEU A 100 3.52 20.89 -4.70
C LEU A 100 4.74 21.26 -5.55
N MET A 101 5.82 21.69 -4.90
CA MET A 101 7.06 22.04 -5.58
C MET A 101 7.71 20.81 -6.22
N SER A 102 7.76 19.65 -5.56
CA SER A 102 8.34 18.43 -6.15
C SER A 102 7.62 17.99 -7.43
N ILE A 103 6.29 17.99 -7.43
CA ILE A 103 5.48 17.63 -8.62
C ILE A 103 5.73 18.62 -9.74
N TYR A 104 5.76 19.90 -9.39
CA TYR A 104 5.98 20.98 -10.32
C TYR A 104 7.38 20.92 -10.96
N LEU A 105 8.41 20.74 -10.15
CA LEU A 105 9.81 20.61 -10.61
C LEU A 105 9.99 19.38 -11.50
N PHE A 106 9.39 18.26 -11.13
CA PHE A 106 9.40 17.05 -11.95
C PHE A 106 8.80 17.30 -13.34
N PHE A 107 7.67 18.02 -13.41
CA PHE A 107 7.08 18.38 -14.70
C PHE A 107 7.99 19.28 -15.54
N ILE A 108 8.56 20.32 -14.94
CA ILE A 108 9.48 21.23 -15.66
C ILE A 108 10.72 20.48 -16.14
N PHE A 109 11.23 19.53 -15.36
CA PHE A 109 12.34 18.66 -15.77
C PHE A 109 11.95 17.79 -16.97
N MET A 110 10.82 17.08 -16.91
CA MET A 110 10.30 16.28 -18.03
C MET A 110 10.05 17.14 -19.28
N PHE A 111 9.52 18.35 -19.10
CA PHE A 111 9.31 19.30 -20.19
C PHE A 111 10.62 19.76 -20.83
N SER A 112 11.68 19.93 -20.02
CA SER A 112 13.01 20.30 -20.49
C SER A 112 13.72 19.12 -21.18
N TYR A 113 13.43 17.88 -20.77
CA TYR A 113 14.02 16.65 -21.31
C TYR A 113 13.53 16.33 -22.73
N VAL A 114 12.25 16.55 -23.01
CA VAL A 114 11.65 16.22 -24.33
C VAL A 114 11.99 17.26 -25.41
N ARG A 115 12.86 18.22 -25.11
CA ARG A 115 13.25 19.27 -26.06
C ARG A 115 14.62 19.03 -26.66
N GLU A 116 14.72 19.39 -27.93
CA GLU A 116 16.00 19.53 -28.62
C GLU A 116 16.80 20.66 -27.97
N GLY A 117 17.89 20.31 -27.30
CA GLY A 117 18.77 21.24 -26.61
C GLY A 117 19.32 20.66 -25.30
N ASP A 118 20.15 21.45 -24.61
CA ASP A 118 20.65 21.09 -23.28
C ASP A 118 19.52 21.22 -22.24
N THR A 119 18.98 20.06 -21.85
CA THR A 119 17.95 19.91 -20.83
C THR A 119 18.32 20.61 -19.52
N ILE A 120 19.58 20.56 -19.13
CA ILE A 120 20.05 21.11 -17.86
C ILE A 120 20.06 22.64 -17.94
N ALA A 121 20.56 23.21 -19.04
CA ALA A 121 20.56 24.65 -19.24
C ALA A 121 19.14 25.23 -19.28
N LEU A 122 18.22 24.55 -19.97
CA LEU A 122 16.80 24.95 -20.03
C LEU A 122 16.13 24.90 -18.66
N PHE A 123 16.37 23.83 -17.90
CA PHE A 123 15.85 23.67 -16.54
C PHE A 123 16.39 24.76 -15.60
N ILE A 124 17.70 25.03 -15.64
CA ILE A 124 18.33 26.08 -14.80
C ILE A 124 17.78 27.47 -15.15
N SER A 125 17.64 27.78 -16.43
CA SER A 125 17.07 29.05 -16.88
C SER A 125 15.64 29.22 -16.33
N TYR A 126 14.83 28.17 -16.47
CA TYR A 126 13.48 28.15 -15.95
C TYR A 126 13.43 28.41 -14.43
N MET A 127 14.29 27.71 -13.69
CA MET A 127 14.39 27.83 -12.24
C MET A 127 14.75 29.24 -11.80
N LYS A 128 15.68 29.90 -12.49
CA LYS A 128 16.09 31.27 -12.17
C LYS A 128 14.94 32.28 -12.29
N TYR A 129 14.08 32.15 -13.29
CA TYR A 129 13.04 33.16 -13.56
C TYR A 129 11.70 32.90 -12.86
N TYR A 130 11.30 31.63 -12.69
CA TYR A 130 9.93 31.31 -12.30
C TYR A 130 9.81 30.59 -10.95
N ALA A 131 10.87 29.93 -10.46
CA ALA A 131 10.78 29.11 -9.24
C ALA A 131 10.37 29.93 -8.01
N SER A 132 10.93 31.13 -7.83
CA SER A 132 10.63 32.00 -6.69
C SER A 132 9.17 32.46 -6.68
N ARG A 133 8.64 32.86 -7.85
CA ARG A 133 7.25 33.30 -8.00
C ARG A 133 6.27 32.16 -7.72
N ILE A 134 6.59 30.95 -8.17
CA ILE A 134 5.71 29.79 -8.03
C ILE A 134 5.75 29.25 -6.61
N ALA A 135 6.93 29.20 -6.00
CA ALA A 135 7.08 28.89 -4.57
C ALA A 135 6.25 29.86 -3.71
N LEU A 136 6.28 31.16 -4.01
CA LEU A 136 5.48 32.17 -3.31
C LEU A 136 3.97 31.93 -3.49
N ILE A 137 3.51 31.64 -4.71
CA ILE A 137 2.09 31.33 -4.98
C ILE A 137 1.65 30.09 -4.20
N CYS A 138 2.45 29.01 -4.23
CA CYS A 138 2.18 27.79 -3.48
C CYS A 138 2.13 28.05 -1.96
N LEU A 139 3.05 28.86 -1.45
CA LEU A 139 3.11 29.22 -0.03
C LEU A 139 1.90 30.06 0.39
N VAL A 140 1.54 31.09 -0.38
CA VAL A 140 0.36 31.93 -0.08
C VAL A 140 -0.92 31.12 -0.13
N TYR A 141 -1.07 30.26 -1.15
CA TYR A 141 -2.24 29.39 -1.28
C TYR A 141 -2.37 28.43 -0.09
N THR A 142 -1.30 27.72 0.25
CA THR A 142 -1.32 26.77 1.38
C THR A 142 -1.49 27.50 2.71
N ALA A 143 -0.83 28.63 2.94
CA ALA A 143 -1.04 29.45 4.13
C ALA A 143 -2.49 29.90 4.27
N TYR A 144 -3.11 30.38 3.17
CA TYR A 144 -4.53 30.74 3.16
C TYR A 144 -5.44 29.58 3.59
N VAL A 145 -5.16 28.38 3.06
CA VAL A 145 -5.89 27.15 3.39
C VAL A 145 -5.80 26.83 4.89
N PHE A 146 -4.61 26.92 5.47
CA PHE A 146 -4.36 26.63 6.88
C PHE A 146 -4.90 27.73 7.82
N ILE A 147 -4.93 28.99 7.38
CA ILE A 147 -5.38 30.14 8.18
C ILE A 147 -6.91 30.27 8.17
N LYS A 148 -7.56 30.24 6.99
CA LYS A 148 -9.02 30.37 6.90
C LYS A 148 -9.76 29.12 7.36
N GLY A 149 -9.11 27.96 7.38
CA GLY A 149 -9.60 26.76 8.04
C GLY A 149 -10.92 26.23 7.50
N LYS A 150 -11.16 26.36 6.18
CA LYS A 150 -12.32 25.74 5.52
C LYS A 150 -11.99 25.38 4.08
N LEU A 151 -11.73 24.10 3.82
CA LEU A 151 -11.74 23.55 2.46
C LEU A 151 -13.04 22.81 2.19
N SER A 152 -13.77 23.20 1.15
CA SER A 152 -15.02 22.56 0.72
C SER A 152 -14.88 21.69 -0.54
N TRP A 153 -13.65 21.32 -0.93
CA TRP A 153 -13.36 20.73 -2.24
C TRP A 153 -13.17 19.20 -2.23
N ILE A 154 -13.39 18.52 -1.10
CA ILE A 154 -13.14 17.07 -0.96
C ILE A 154 -14.28 16.24 -1.55
N ARG A 155 -14.69 16.55 -2.78
CA ARG A 155 -15.77 15.85 -3.46
C ARG A 155 -15.31 14.54 -4.12
N THR A 156 -14.02 14.44 -4.46
CA THR A 156 -13.47 13.32 -5.24
C THR A 156 -12.98 12.18 -4.36
N VAL A 157 -12.37 12.48 -3.21
CA VAL A 157 -11.84 11.45 -2.29
C VAL A 157 -12.96 10.84 -1.42
N PHE A 158 -13.99 11.60 -1.03
CA PHE A 158 -15.09 11.07 -0.23
C PHE A 158 -16.00 10.11 -1.03
N LYS A 159 -16.20 10.35 -2.33
CA LYS A 159 -17.14 9.54 -3.12
C LYS A 159 -16.63 8.14 -3.45
N THR A 160 -15.32 7.90 -3.35
CA THR A 160 -14.69 6.58 -3.57
C THR A 160 -14.17 5.93 -2.29
N ARG A 161 -14.33 6.55 -1.10
CA ARG A 161 -13.80 5.97 0.16
C ARG A 161 -14.71 6.02 1.40
N PHE A 162 -15.90 6.60 1.33
CA PHE A 162 -16.81 6.69 2.49
C PHE A 162 -18.02 5.75 2.46
N VAL A 163 -17.92 4.61 1.76
CA VAL A 163 -18.86 3.48 1.92
C VAL A 163 -18.20 2.28 2.63
N SER A 164 -16.90 2.32 2.99
CA SER A 164 -16.27 1.14 3.60
C SER A 164 -15.26 1.35 4.73
N LYS A 165 -15.01 2.58 5.22
CA LYS A 165 -14.05 2.79 6.32
C LYS A 165 -14.47 3.84 7.34
N VAL A 166 -15.75 3.87 7.69
CA VAL A 166 -16.10 4.31 9.05
C VAL A 166 -15.72 3.14 9.97
N ILE A 167 -14.45 3.13 10.37
CA ILE A 167 -14.04 2.50 11.61
C ILE A 167 -14.72 3.34 12.69
N VAL A 168 -16.00 3.06 12.95
CA VAL A 168 -16.56 3.24 14.28
C VAL A 168 -15.92 2.12 15.08
N ILE A 169 -14.78 2.39 15.71
CA ILE A 169 -14.52 1.74 16.99
C ILE A 169 -15.56 2.38 17.91
N PRO A 170 -16.57 1.64 18.41
CA PRO A 170 -17.32 2.14 19.54
C PRO A 170 -16.32 2.18 20.69
N ILE A 171 -15.84 3.38 21.03
CA ILE A 171 -15.29 3.60 22.37
C ILE A 171 -16.49 3.44 23.28
N ARG A 172 -16.69 2.21 23.76
CA ARG A 172 -17.60 1.93 24.86
C ARG A 172 -16.92 2.52 26.08
N GLU A 173 -17.37 3.70 26.48
CA GLU A 173 -17.15 4.23 27.82
C GLU A 173 -17.44 3.11 28.81
N THR A 174 -16.38 2.53 29.34
CA THR A 174 -16.43 1.74 30.56
C THR A 174 -15.87 2.65 31.62
N VAL A 175 -16.82 3.34 32.26
CA VAL A 175 -16.66 3.87 33.61
C VAL A 175 -16.12 2.72 34.46
N LEU A 176 -14.86 2.81 34.84
CA LEU A 176 -14.43 2.27 36.12
C LEU A 176 -13.69 3.39 36.84
N GLU A 177 -14.36 3.87 37.88
CA GLU A 177 -13.75 4.61 38.97
C GLU A 177 -12.47 3.89 39.40
N THR A 178 -11.36 4.61 39.36
CA THR A 178 -10.27 4.33 40.31
C THR A 178 -9.67 5.66 40.69
N LYS A 179 -10.02 6.06 41.92
CA LYS A 179 -9.39 7.12 42.69
C LYS A 179 -7.88 6.98 42.67
N GLU A 180 -7.24 8.15 42.59
CA GLU A 180 -6.00 8.52 43.28
C GLU A 180 -4.78 7.61 43.08
N ILE A 181 -3.75 8.14 42.40
CA ILE A 181 -2.52 8.67 43.04
C ILE A 181 -1.57 9.13 41.93
N ILE A 182 -1.10 10.36 42.07
CA ILE A 182 -0.04 10.99 41.28
C ILE A 182 1.28 10.26 41.56
N LYS A 183 1.98 9.84 40.51
CA LYS A 183 3.46 9.87 40.48
C LYS A 183 3.95 9.93 39.05
N GLU A 184 4.57 11.05 38.72
CA GLU A 184 5.45 11.20 37.57
C GLU A 184 6.55 10.14 37.65
N VAL A 185 6.59 9.25 36.66
CA VAL A 185 7.76 8.43 36.36
C VAL A 185 8.05 8.66 34.89
N GLU A 186 9.16 9.35 34.63
CA GLU A 186 9.74 9.51 33.31
C GLU A 186 9.98 8.14 32.69
N VAL A 187 9.22 7.80 31.65
CA VAL A 187 9.54 6.67 30.78
C VAL A 187 10.47 7.21 29.69
N PRO A 188 11.68 6.65 29.51
CA PRO A 188 12.59 7.12 28.48
C PRO A 188 11.99 6.84 27.12
N VAL A 189 11.91 7.89 26.30
CA VAL A 189 11.54 7.79 24.88
C VAL A 189 12.63 7.00 24.17
N GLU A 190 12.40 5.71 24.00
CA GLU A 190 13.21 4.87 23.13
C GLU A 190 13.02 5.38 21.68
N ARG A 191 14.10 5.92 21.12
CA ARG A 191 14.13 6.43 19.75
C ARG A 191 13.81 5.26 18.82
N VAL A 192 12.70 5.36 18.09
CA VAL A 192 12.46 4.52 16.91
C VAL A 192 13.51 4.90 15.87
N ILE A 193 14.64 4.20 15.90
CA ILE A 193 15.61 4.18 14.81
C ILE A 193 14.90 3.47 13.66
N VAL A 194 14.64 4.21 12.58
CA VAL A 194 14.31 3.62 11.28
C VAL A 194 15.54 2.81 10.87
N LYS A 195 15.51 1.50 11.13
CA LYS A 195 16.53 0.56 10.66
C LYS A 195 16.37 0.46 9.15
N GLU A 196 17.34 0.97 8.40
CA GLU A 196 17.57 0.49 7.04
C GLU A 196 17.69 -1.03 7.11
N VAL A 197 16.78 -1.74 6.45
CA VAL A 197 16.83 -3.20 6.37
C VAL A 197 18.01 -3.54 5.48
N LYS A 198 19.17 -3.77 6.12
CA LYS A 198 20.30 -4.47 5.49
C LYS A 198 19.77 -5.79 4.96
N VAL A 199 19.96 -6.07 3.67
CA VAL A 199 19.70 -7.39 3.10
C VAL A 199 20.62 -8.37 3.82
N VAL A 200 20.01 -9.24 4.63
CA VAL A 200 20.73 -10.13 5.52
C VAL A 200 20.95 -11.48 4.81
N PRO A 201 22.17 -12.04 4.84
CA PRO A 201 22.45 -13.32 4.18
C PRO A 201 21.58 -14.47 4.73
N PRO A 202 21.36 -15.55 3.95
CA PRO A 202 20.35 -16.57 4.22
C PRO A 202 20.48 -17.30 5.57
N HIS A 203 21.66 -17.30 6.19
CA HIS A 203 21.88 -17.86 7.53
C HIS A 203 21.31 -17.00 8.67
N VAL A 204 20.98 -15.73 8.41
CA VAL A 204 20.36 -14.81 9.39
C VAL A 204 18.84 -14.80 9.26
N LEU A 205 18.28 -15.42 8.22
CA LEU A 205 16.85 -15.72 8.19
C LEU A 205 16.48 -16.56 9.42
N ASP A 206 17.34 -17.48 9.89
CA ASP A 206 17.05 -18.26 11.09
C ASP A 206 17.04 -17.45 12.41
N GLU A 207 17.38 -16.16 12.40
CA GLU A 207 17.13 -15.25 13.52
C GLU A 207 15.64 -14.88 13.58
N HIS A 208 15.12 -14.60 14.78
CA HIS A 208 13.70 -14.31 14.99
C HIS A 208 13.22 -13.10 14.16
N ILE A 209 12.58 -13.38 13.02
CA ILE A 209 11.93 -12.35 12.19
C ILE A 209 10.51 -12.13 12.71
N VAL A 210 10.18 -10.89 13.05
CA VAL A 210 8.82 -10.50 13.44
C VAL A 210 7.86 -10.81 12.29
N ILE A 211 6.74 -11.46 12.60
CA ILE A 211 5.79 -11.95 11.60
C ILE A 211 5.32 -10.88 10.60
N SER A 212 5.19 -9.62 11.05
CA SER A 212 4.76 -8.50 10.20
C SER A 212 5.74 -8.14 9.08
N SER A 213 7.01 -8.51 9.22
CA SER A 213 8.06 -8.23 8.24
C SER A 213 8.54 -9.48 7.51
N LEU A 214 8.10 -10.67 7.95
CA LEU A 214 8.52 -11.96 7.38
C LEU A 214 8.29 -12.02 5.88
N PHE A 215 7.08 -11.71 5.41
CA PHE A 215 6.77 -11.74 3.98
C PHE A 215 7.71 -10.85 3.16
N GLU A 216 7.93 -9.61 3.61
CA GLU A 216 8.77 -8.65 2.90
C GLU A 216 10.19 -9.17 2.76
N VAL A 217 10.77 -9.71 3.84
CA VAL A 217 12.12 -10.28 3.81
C VAL A 217 12.19 -11.45 2.82
N LEU A 218 11.31 -12.44 2.94
CA LEU A 218 11.34 -13.63 2.08
C LEU A 218 11.09 -13.31 0.60
N PHE A 219 10.16 -12.38 0.33
CA PHE A 219 9.89 -11.89 -1.02
C PHE A 219 11.10 -11.19 -1.64
N HIS A 220 11.89 -10.43 -0.88
CA HIS A 220 13.08 -9.76 -1.43
C HIS A 220 14.25 -10.73 -1.70
N VAL A 221 14.33 -11.88 -1.01
CA VAL A 221 15.41 -12.85 -1.20
C VAL A 221 15.20 -13.66 -2.49
N GLU A 222 14.03 -14.26 -2.66
CA GLU A 222 13.78 -15.22 -3.77
C GLU A 222 12.59 -14.83 -4.67
N GLY A 223 11.88 -13.75 -4.37
CA GLY A 223 10.68 -13.35 -5.12
C GLY A 223 9.47 -14.26 -4.90
N LEU A 224 8.44 -14.04 -5.71
CA LEU A 224 7.18 -14.80 -5.71
C LEU A 224 7.06 -15.63 -6.99
N GLY A 225 6.71 -16.90 -6.86
CA GLY A 225 6.62 -17.85 -7.97
C GLY A 225 5.32 -17.81 -8.79
N PRO A 226 4.95 -18.92 -9.45
CA PRO A 226 5.30 -20.28 -9.09
C PRO A 226 6.69 -20.73 -9.60
N ILE A 227 7.54 -21.17 -8.68
CA ILE A 227 8.85 -21.78 -8.98
C ILE A 227 8.75 -23.28 -8.69
N PHE A 228 9.30 -24.09 -9.60
CA PHE A 228 9.30 -25.56 -9.49
C PHE A 228 10.70 -26.12 -9.62
N ASN A 229 10.95 -27.24 -8.94
CA ASN A 229 12.14 -28.05 -9.20
C ASN A 229 11.96 -28.95 -10.44
N ALA A 230 13.02 -29.67 -10.82
CA ALA A 230 13.02 -30.60 -11.97
C ALA A 230 11.94 -31.70 -11.91
N CYS A 231 11.42 -32.00 -10.71
CA CYS A 231 10.36 -32.98 -10.51
C CYS A 231 8.96 -32.36 -10.45
N GLY A 232 8.82 -31.08 -10.81
CA GLY A 232 7.53 -30.37 -10.80
C GLY A 232 6.98 -30.09 -9.40
N ALA A 233 7.79 -30.24 -8.35
CA ALA A 233 7.40 -29.89 -6.98
C ALA A 233 7.51 -28.36 -6.81
N PRO A 234 6.46 -27.67 -6.33
CA PRO A 234 6.51 -26.25 -6.05
C PRO A 234 7.22 -25.98 -4.73
N ARG A 235 7.82 -24.80 -4.62
CA ARG A 235 8.29 -24.25 -3.35
C ARG A 235 7.12 -24.02 -2.39
N MET A 236 7.27 -24.32 -1.10
CA MET A 236 6.23 -24.12 -0.08
C MET A 236 5.69 -22.68 -0.08
N PHE A 237 6.58 -21.68 -0.16
CA PHE A 237 6.22 -20.26 -0.19
C PHE A 237 5.33 -19.87 -1.37
N ASP A 238 5.34 -20.63 -2.47
CA ASP A 238 4.55 -20.35 -3.67
C ASP A 238 3.15 -21.01 -3.64
N VAL A 239 2.73 -21.51 -2.48
CA VAL A 239 1.45 -22.22 -2.31
C VAL A 239 0.57 -21.50 -1.27
N PRO A 240 -0.26 -20.51 -1.67
CA PRO A 240 -1.11 -19.78 -0.73
C PRO A 240 -2.22 -20.60 -0.10
N PHE A 241 -2.81 -21.55 -0.83
CA PHE A 241 -3.89 -22.39 -0.31
C PHE A 241 -3.61 -23.86 -0.48
N TYR A 242 -4.10 -24.62 0.50
CA TYR A 242 -4.31 -26.04 0.40
C TYR A 242 -5.81 -26.34 0.57
N TYR A 243 -6.37 -27.04 -0.41
CA TYR A 243 -7.75 -27.51 -0.43
C TYR A 243 -7.79 -29.02 -0.17
N SER A 244 -8.63 -29.45 0.76
CA SER A 244 -8.88 -30.86 1.04
C SER A 244 -10.37 -31.10 1.21
N SER A 245 -10.88 -32.05 0.44
CA SER A 245 -12.17 -32.70 0.65
C SER A 245 -11.96 -34.19 0.93
N ALA A 246 -13.05 -34.96 1.01
CA ALA A 246 -12.97 -36.42 1.13
C ALA A 246 -12.31 -37.06 -0.09
N ASP A 247 -12.62 -36.55 -1.29
CA ASP A 247 -12.23 -37.18 -2.56
C ASP A 247 -11.03 -36.51 -3.23
N THR A 248 -10.75 -35.25 -2.89
CA THR A 248 -9.74 -34.44 -3.58
C THR A 248 -8.86 -33.67 -2.63
N LYS A 249 -7.56 -33.64 -2.95
CA LYS A 249 -6.54 -32.83 -2.29
C LYS A 249 -5.82 -32.03 -3.35
N GLU A 250 -5.87 -30.72 -3.22
CA GLU A 250 -5.33 -29.79 -4.20
C GLU A 250 -4.54 -28.70 -3.50
N ILE A 251 -3.51 -28.22 -4.18
CA ILE A 251 -2.89 -26.94 -3.84
C ILE A 251 -3.37 -25.89 -4.84
N ILE A 252 -3.42 -24.65 -4.38
CA ILE A 252 -3.56 -23.47 -5.23
C ILE A 252 -2.21 -22.77 -5.19
N LEU A 253 -1.59 -22.67 -6.35
CA LEU A 253 -0.33 -21.99 -6.54
C LEU A 253 -0.53 -20.47 -6.51
N VAL A 254 0.55 -19.72 -6.33
CA VAL A 254 0.48 -18.26 -6.18
C VAL A 254 0.01 -17.51 -7.43
N ASN A 255 0.09 -18.12 -8.61
CA ASN A 255 -0.57 -17.62 -9.83
C ASN A 255 -2.08 -17.99 -9.93
N GLY A 256 -2.61 -18.71 -8.94
CA GLY A 256 -4.00 -19.18 -8.90
C GLY A 256 -4.26 -20.54 -9.57
N GLU A 257 -3.25 -21.19 -10.14
CA GLU A 257 -3.40 -22.51 -10.75
C GLU A 257 -3.66 -23.59 -9.68
N ARG A 258 -4.61 -24.49 -9.95
CA ARG A 258 -4.94 -25.62 -9.07
C ARG A 258 -4.23 -26.89 -9.53
N ARG A 259 -3.58 -27.59 -8.60
CA ARG A 259 -2.93 -28.88 -8.87
C ARG A 259 -3.27 -29.92 -7.84
N LYS A 260 -3.49 -31.16 -8.28
CA LYS A 260 -3.69 -32.31 -7.39
C LYS A 260 -2.42 -32.57 -6.57
N ALA A 261 -2.58 -32.77 -5.27
CA ALA A 261 -1.49 -32.72 -4.32
C ALA A 261 -1.72 -33.65 -3.11
N ASP A 262 -1.92 -34.94 -3.38
CA ASP A 262 -2.33 -35.94 -2.38
C ASP A 262 -1.35 -36.08 -1.20
N ARG A 263 -0.07 -35.77 -1.42
CA ARG A 263 1.00 -35.89 -0.42
C ARG A 263 1.46 -34.56 0.19
N PHE A 264 1.04 -33.41 -0.34
CA PHE A 264 1.63 -32.11 0.02
C PHE A 264 1.62 -31.84 1.54
N MET A 265 0.47 -31.92 2.19
CA MET A 265 0.40 -31.73 3.65
C MET A 265 1.19 -32.77 4.45
N LYS A 266 1.22 -34.04 4.01
CA LYS A 266 2.01 -35.08 4.68
C LYS A 266 3.52 -34.81 4.58
N GLU A 267 3.95 -34.26 3.45
CA GLU A 267 5.35 -33.88 3.24
C GLU A 267 5.72 -32.62 4.04
N LEU A 268 4.79 -31.68 4.24
CA LEU A 268 4.96 -30.55 5.16
C LEU A 268 5.06 -30.98 6.62
N GLU A 269 4.18 -31.88 7.07
CA GLU A 269 4.17 -32.43 8.43
C GLU A 269 5.51 -33.12 8.76
N LYS A 270 6.04 -33.95 7.85
CA LYS A 270 7.35 -34.58 8.00
C LYS A 270 8.50 -33.58 8.19
N ARG A 271 8.37 -32.39 7.61
CA ARG A 271 9.37 -31.31 7.67
C ARG A 271 9.08 -30.30 8.80
N GLY A 272 7.97 -30.44 9.52
CA GLY A 272 7.53 -29.48 10.53
C GLY A 272 7.17 -28.10 9.96
N LEU A 273 6.74 -28.06 8.69
CA LEU A 273 6.36 -26.85 7.95
C LEU A 273 4.83 -26.65 7.92
N ASP A 274 4.07 -27.68 8.25
CA ASP A 274 2.60 -27.67 8.34
C ASP A 274 2.08 -26.62 9.34
N LYS A 275 2.88 -26.28 10.36
CA LYS A 275 2.60 -25.21 11.32
C LYS A 275 2.27 -23.85 10.69
N TRP A 276 2.74 -23.59 9.46
CA TRP A 276 2.44 -22.35 8.73
C TRP A 276 1.08 -22.39 8.01
N TYR A 277 0.44 -23.55 7.89
CA TYR A 277 -0.87 -23.70 7.28
C TYR A 277 -1.97 -23.68 8.32
N PHE A 278 -2.73 -22.59 8.36
CA PHE A 278 -3.86 -22.44 9.27
C PHE A 278 -5.17 -22.84 8.59
N LYS A 279 -5.89 -23.78 9.20
CA LYS A 279 -7.20 -24.24 8.71
C LYS A 279 -8.28 -23.19 9.01
N ILE A 280 -8.81 -22.54 7.97
CA ILE A 280 -9.81 -21.45 8.09
C ILE A 280 -11.24 -21.91 7.83
N SER A 281 -11.41 -23.02 7.12
CA SER A 281 -12.71 -23.64 6.85
C SER A 281 -12.61 -25.15 6.84
N ASN A 282 -13.72 -25.85 6.60
CA ASN A 282 -13.74 -27.31 6.52
C ASN A 282 -12.73 -27.84 5.50
N ASN A 283 -12.60 -27.14 4.37
CA ASN A 283 -11.85 -27.62 3.22
C ASN A 283 -10.59 -26.80 2.92
N TYR A 284 -10.47 -25.56 3.42
CA TYR A 284 -9.34 -24.69 3.10
C TYR A 284 -8.41 -24.46 4.28
N SER A 285 -7.12 -24.58 4.00
CA SER A 285 -6.03 -24.11 4.85
C SER A 285 -5.20 -23.07 4.09
N VAL A 286 -4.75 -22.05 4.81
CA VAL A 286 -4.06 -20.88 4.25
C VAL A 286 -2.63 -20.84 4.77
N ASN A 287 -1.67 -20.59 3.87
CA ASN A 287 -0.30 -20.32 4.27
C ASN A 287 -0.22 -18.94 4.94
N MET A 288 -0.01 -18.94 6.25
CA MET A 288 -0.01 -17.75 7.09
C MET A 288 1.21 -16.86 6.88
N MET A 289 2.26 -17.33 6.19
CA MET A 289 3.41 -16.51 5.80
C MET A 289 3.07 -15.48 4.72
N LEU A 290 1.98 -15.70 3.97
CA LEU A 290 1.54 -14.85 2.86
C LEU A 290 0.43 -13.87 3.26
N VAL A 291 -0.07 -13.99 4.49
CA VAL A 291 -1.16 -13.18 5.04
C VAL A 291 -0.61 -11.85 5.54
N TYR A 292 -1.36 -10.78 5.29
CA TYR A 292 -1.03 -9.44 5.74
C TYR A 292 -1.33 -9.27 7.23
N TYR A 293 -0.32 -8.84 7.99
CA TYR A 293 -0.41 -8.54 9.43
C TYR A 293 -0.44 -7.02 9.69
N PRO A 294 -1.01 -6.56 10.83
CA PRO A 294 -1.60 -7.34 11.91
C PRO A 294 -3.02 -7.84 11.61
N ILE A 295 -3.40 -8.96 12.24
CA ILE A 295 -4.72 -9.59 12.11
C ILE A 295 -5.52 -9.35 13.40
N ALA A 296 -6.69 -8.72 13.30
CA ALA A 296 -7.56 -8.52 14.46
C ALA A 296 -8.19 -9.85 14.93
N HIS A 297 -8.37 -10.06 16.24
CA HIS A 297 -8.88 -11.32 16.78
C HIS A 297 -10.30 -11.71 16.31
N ASN A 298 -11.14 -10.72 15.97
CA ASN A 298 -12.56 -10.92 15.57
C ASN A 298 -12.79 -10.76 14.07
N VAL A 299 -11.77 -11.04 13.28
CA VAL A 299 -11.80 -10.90 11.82
C VAL A 299 -12.69 -11.95 11.16
N ASP A 300 -13.46 -11.54 10.14
CA ASP A 300 -14.31 -12.44 9.36
C ASP A 300 -13.61 -13.13 8.19
N ARG A 301 -12.51 -12.53 7.72
CA ARG A 301 -11.77 -12.93 6.52
C ARG A 301 -10.29 -12.60 6.67
N LEU A 302 -9.41 -13.54 6.31
CA LEU A 302 -7.98 -13.24 6.18
C LEU A 302 -7.69 -12.42 4.93
N VAL A 303 -6.60 -11.66 4.93
CA VAL A 303 -6.20 -10.81 3.80
C VAL A 303 -4.77 -11.15 3.44
N PHE A 304 -4.47 -11.47 2.18
CA PHE A 304 -3.10 -11.64 1.73
C PHE A 304 -2.38 -10.31 1.50
N HIS A 305 -1.05 -10.36 1.47
CA HIS A 305 -0.25 -9.28 0.89
C HIS A 305 -0.70 -8.99 -0.54
N ARG A 306 -0.55 -7.73 -0.98
CA ARG A 306 -1.09 -7.27 -2.26
C ARG A 306 -0.47 -8.01 -3.43
N GLU A 307 0.83 -8.27 -3.36
CA GLU A 307 1.62 -8.97 -4.37
C GLU A 307 1.08 -10.38 -4.61
N VAL A 308 0.78 -11.11 -3.52
CA VAL A 308 0.17 -12.45 -3.55
C VAL A 308 -1.23 -12.38 -4.16
N PHE A 309 -2.03 -11.39 -3.75
CA PHE A 309 -3.38 -11.21 -4.28
C PHE A 309 -3.38 -10.90 -5.79
N ASP A 310 -2.48 -10.03 -6.24
CA ASP A 310 -2.36 -9.63 -7.64
C ASP A 310 -1.85 -10.81 -8.51
N CYS A 311 -0.96 -11.66 -7.99
CA CYS A 311 -0.56 -12.90 -8.67
C CYS A 311 -1.68 -13.94 -8.77
N LEU A 312 -2.44 -14.16 -7.69
CA LEU A 312 -3.56 -15.12 -7.70
C LEU A 312 -4.62 -14.77 -8.75
N ARG A 313 -4.78 -13.47 -9.05
CA ARG A 313 -5.71 -12.97 -10.06
C ARG A 313 -5.38 -13.35 -11.50
N GLN A 314 -4.22 -13.96 -11.76
CA GLN A 314 -3.88 -14.45 -13.09
C GLN A 314 -4.82 -15.60 -13.50
N ASN A 315 -5.18 -16.50 -12.57
CA ASN A 315 -6.06 -17.64 -12.85
C ASN A 315 -7.33 -17.71 -11.96
N LEU A 316 -7.44 -16.88 -10.92
CA LEU A 316 -8.62 -16.83 -10.06
C LEU A 316 -9.34 -15.48 -10.14
N THR A 317 -10.66 -15.52 -9.99
CA THR A 317 -11.43 -14.29 -9.83
C THR A 317 -11.26 -13.71 -8.43
N GLU A 318 -11.35 -12.39 -8.31
CA GLU A 318 -11.33 -11.71 -7.02
C GLU A 318 -12.38 -12.25 -6.05
N LEU A 319 -13.59 -12.56 -6.54
CA LEU A 319 -14.65 -13.16 -5.75
C LEU A 319 -14.27 -14.56 -5.24
N ALA A 320 -13.61 -15.38 -6.06
CA ALA A 320 -13.16 -16.71 -5.65
C ALA A 320 -12.11 -16.62 -4.53
N ILE A 321 -11.08 -15.80 -4.71
CA ILE A 321 -10.03 -15.57 -3.70
C ILE A 321 -10.66 -15.10 -2.37
N GLN A 322 -11.55 -14.11 -2.46
CA GLN A 322 -12.23 -13.56 -1.30
C GLN A 322 -13.12 -14.58 -0.58
N LYS A 323 -13.78 -15.48 -1.33
CA LYS A 323 -14.60 -16.56 -0.76
C LYS A 323 -13.74 -17.58 -0.03
N GLU A 324 -12.58 -17.93 -0.59
CA GLU A 324 -11.65 -18.91 -0.02
C GLU A 324 -11.03 -18.44 1.29
N LEU A 325 -10.90 -17.11 1.51
CA LEU A 325 -10.31 -16.51 2.72
C LEU A 325 -11.28 -16.29 3.89
N VAL A 326 -12.56 -16.68 3.78
CA VAL A 326 -13.56 -16.47 4.83
C VAL A 326 -13.35 -17.45 6.00
N LEU A 327 -13.28 -16.93 7.23
CA LEU A 327 -13.21 -17.76 8.43
C LEU A 327 -14.59 -18.28 8.79
N THR A 328 -14.70 -19.60 8.94
CA THR A 328 -15.92 -20.25 9.41
C THR A 328 -16.25 -19.89 10.86
N THR A 329 -17.55 -19.89 11.19
CA THR A 329 -18.05 -19.57 12.53
C THR A 329 -17.43 -20.46 13.61
N TRP A 330 -17.14 -21.73 13.29
CA TRP A 330 -16.49 -22.67 14.21
C TRP A 330 -15.07 -22.23 14.59
N ILE A 331 -14.28 -21.72 13.65
CA ILE A 331 -12.92 -21.21 13.96
C ILE A 331 -12.99 -20.02 14.91
N LYS A 332 -13.95 -19.12 14.70
CA LYS A 332 -14.17 -17.93 15.54
C LYS A 332 -14.59 -18.30 16.96
N LYS A 333 -15.57 -19.20 17.10
CA LYS A 333 -16.07 -19.66 18.42
C LYS A 333 -15.00 -20.32 19.27
N ASN A 334 -14.13 -21.12 18.66
CA ASN A 334 -13.07 -21.84 19.37
C ASN A 334 -11.80 -21.01 19.58
N LYS A 335 -11.80 -19.71 19.22
CA LYS A 335 -10.65 -18.81 19.32
C LYS A 335 -9.34 -19.38 18.74
N LYS A 336 -9.42 -20.31 17.77
CA LYS A 336 -8.24 -20.99 17.21
C LYS A 336 -7.27 -20.03 16.55
N LEU A 337 -7.81 -19.01 15.88
CA LEU A 337 -6.99 -17.95 15.28
C LEU A 337 -6.26 -17.15 16.36
N VAL A 338 -6.91 -16.84 17.49
CA VAL A 338 -6.27 -16.12 18.61
C VAL A 338 -5.10 -16.92 19.15
N VAL A 339 -5.33 -18.20 19.48
CA VAL A 339 -4.26 -19.10 19.96
C VAL A 339 -3.10 -19.21 18.98
N PHE A 340 -3.39 -19.28 17.67
CA PHE A 340 -2.34 -19.28 16.66
C PHE A 340 -1.55 -17.96 16.64
N LEU A 341 -2.25 -16.82 16.63
CA LEU A 341 -1.64 -15.49 16.60
C LEU A 341 -0.80 -15.20 17.85
N ASP A 342 -1.20 -15.71 19.02
CA ASP A 342 -0.45 -15.53 20.27
C ASP A 342 0.90 -16.27 20.24
N ASN A 343 1.00 -17.37 19.48
CA ASN A 343 2.22 -18.19 19.35
C ASN A 343 2.99 -17.95 18.04
N ILE A 344 2.52 -17.03 17.19
CA ILE A 344 3.01 -16.94 15.81
C ILE A 344 4.46 -16.49 15.70
N ASN A 345 4.91 -15.67 16.65
CA ASN A 345 6.28 -15.17 16.68
C ASN A 345 7.28 -16.28 17.05
N ASP A 346 6.84 -17.37 17.69
CA ASP A 346 7.70 -18.49 18.05
C ASP A 346 7.88 -19.50 16.90
N LEU A 347 7.18 -19.30 15.78
CA LEU A 347 7.28 -20.17 14.62
C LEU A 347 8.57 -19.93 13.83
N ARG A 348 9.40 -20.96 13.71
CA ARG A 348 10.59 -20.95 12.84
C ARG A 348 10.19 -21.10 11.37
N HIS A 349 10.87 -20.39 10.48
CA HIS A 349 10.62 -20.43 9.04
C HIS A 349 11.71 -21.14 8.22
N THR A 350 12.68 -21.79 8.87
CA THR A 350 13.61 -22.71 8.20
C THR A 350 12.85 -23.70 7.30
N GLY A 351 13.28 -23.85 6.04
CA GLY A 351 12.63 -24.70 5.03
C GLY A 351 11.44 -24.05 4.30
N TRP A 352 11.23 -22.74 4.44
CA TRP A 352 10.17 -22.00 3.72
C TRP A 352 10.31 -22.07 2.19
N ASP A 353 11.54 -22.22 1.71
CA ASP A 353 11.93 -22.36 0.31
C ASP A 353 12.05 -23.82 -0.16
N ASP A 354 11.71 -24.79 0.70
CA ASP A 354 11.72 -26.20 0.34
C ASP A 354 10.72 -26.50 -0.79
N TYR A 355 11.16 -27.32 -1.74
CA TYR A 355 10.30 -27.88 -2.78
C TYR A 355 9.52 -29.08 -2.24
N ILE A 356 8.18 -29.00 -2.27
CA ILE A 356 7.30 -29.98 -1.63
C ILE A 356 6.71 -30.94 -2.67
N PRO A 357 7.03 -32.24 -2.63
CA PRO A 357 6.52 -33.20 -3.60
C PRO A 357 4.99 -33.33 -3.56
N LEU A 358 4.35 -33.27 -4.74
CA LEU A 358 2.89 -33.38 -4.87
C LEU A 358 2.41 -34.84 -4.93
N SER A 359 3.24 -35.75 -5.45
CA SER A 359 2.91 -37.16 -5.67
C SER A 359 4.08 -38.09 -5.36
N ALA A 360 3.80 -39.40 -5.32
CA ALA A 360 4.79 -40.45 -5.03
C ALA A 360 5.77 -40.74 -6.18
N LYS A 361 5.45 -40.32 -7.41
CA LYS A 361 6.25 -40.60 -8.60
C LYS A 361 6.90 -39.31 -9.08
N PRO A 362 8.21 -39.31 -9.42
CA PRO A 362 8.76 -38.22 -10.21
C PRO A 362 7.95 -38.14 -11.50
N SER A 363 7.47 -36.95 -11.84
CA SER A 363 6.82 -36.69 -13.13
C SER A 363 7.75 -37.17 -14.23
N GLN A 364 7.30 -38.16 -15.01
CA GLN A 364 7.98 -38.60 -16.21
C GLN A 364 8.02 -37.41 -17.17
N PHE A 365 9.17 -36.74 -17.25
CA PHE A 365 9.49 -35.97 -18.44
C PHE A 365 9.72 -36.99 -19.56
N ILE A 366 8.88 -36.93 -20.58
CA ILE A 366 9.17 -37.50 -21.88
C ILE A 366 10.46 -36.82 -22.34
N ASN A 367 11.53 -37.59 -22.49
CA ASN A 367 12.76 -37.16 -23.14
C ASN A 367 12.38 -36.60 -24.52
N GLN A 368 12.56 -35.29 -24.72
CA GLN A 368 12.70 -34.70 -26.06
C GLN A 368 14.14 -34.88 -26.56
N ASP A 369 14.62 -36.12 -26.51
CA ASP A 369 15.83 -36.55 -27.19
C ASP A 369 15.57 -37.97 -27.70
N LYS A 370 14.86 -38.05 -28.84
CA LYS A 370 15.09 -39.00 -29.95
C LYS A 370 13.98 -38.87 -31.00
N LEU A 371 14.45 -38.51 -32.21
CA LEU A 371 13.83 -38.47 -33.55
C LEU A 371 13.30 -37.11 -34.00
#